data_AF-A0AA42P0W9-F1
#
_entry.id   AF-A0AA42P0W9-F1
#
_cell.length_a   1.000
_cell.length_b   1.000
_cell.length_c   1.000
_cell.angle_alpha   90.00
_cell.angle_beta   90.00
_cell.angle_gamma   90.00
#
_symmetry.space_group_name_H-M   'P 1'
#
loop_
_entity.id
_entity.type
_entity.pdbx_description
1 polymer ?
#
loop_
_entity_poly.entity_id
_entity_poly.type
_entity_poly.pdbx_seq_one_letter_code
_entity_poly.pdbx_strand_id
1 'polypeptide(L)'
;MSAVPQIPPESRSSAAASQDRRIQMLRTAMGPLIAAALEDPDVVEIMLNPDRTLWVDRLSSGRSPLGVEMPEADGERIIRLVAAHVGAEVHRGQPLLTAELPETGERFEGILPPAAPGPAFALRKRAVSIIGLDRYVADGILTAGQAEFLRRAVRERQNILIAGGTSTGKTTLANALLAEIAATGDRVLVLEDTIELQCAARDHVPLRTRAGVVTMTELVRATMRLRPDRVIVGEVRGGEALDLVKVWGTGHPGGIATIHAGSALGALLRLEQLILEVAVNPPRALIAEAVNVVIHIAGRGRKRHVETISRVVGFDGAGYRLTDALETPFPELPPVPLAAAAAAPSSTPDQPGELP
;
A
#
# COMPACT_ATOMS: atom_id res chain seq x y z
N MET A 1 -52.95 -13.09 22.16
CA MET A 1 -51.83 -13.98 22.55
C MET A 1 -51.23 -14.55 21.28
N SER A 2 -50.14 -13.97 20.78
CA SER A 2 -49.39 -14.54 19.64
C SER A 2 -47.94 -14.64 20.09
N ALA A 3 -47.45 -15.87 20.22
CA ALA A 3 -46.10 -16.16 20.68
C ALA A 3 -45.11 -15.96 19.52
N VAL A 4 -44.14 -15.08 19.74
CA VAL A 4 -42.98 -14.91 18.85
C VAL A 4 -42.06 -16.12 19.06
N PRO A 5 -41.67 -16.89 18.03
CA PRO A 5 -40.70 -17.96 18.19
C PRO A 5 -39.31 -17.35 18.43
N GLN A 6 -38.68 -17.70 19.55
CA GLN A 6 -37.27 -17.40 19.78
C GLN A 6 -36.40 -18.26 18.85
N ILE A 7 -35.64 -17.60 17.99
CA ILE A 7 -34.58 -18.21 17.18
C ILE A 7 -33.42 -18.54 18.14
N PRO A 8 -32.92 -19.79 18.19
CA PRO A 8 -31.75 -20.13 19.02
C PRO A 8 -30.49 -19.43 18.48
N PRO A 9 -29.52 -19.07 19.33
CA PRO A 9 -28.26 -18.51 18.86
C PRO A 9 -27.52 -19.55 17.99
N GLU A 10 -27.13 -19.14 16.78
CA GLU A 10 -26.42 -19.97 15.81
C GLU A 10 -25.15 -20.59 16.43
N SER A 11 -25.00 -21.91 16.29
CA SER A 11 -23.78 -22.62 16.67
C SER A 11 -22.62 -22.17 15.78
N ARG A 12 -21.57 -21.57 16.35
CA ARG A 12 -20.30 -21.33 15.66
C ARG A 12 -19.82 -22.65 15.01
N SER A 13 -19.51 -22.64 13.72
CA SER A 13 -19.15 -23.86 12.98
C SER A 13 -17.87 -24.52 13.54
N SER A 14 -17.77 -25.85 13.44
CA SER A 14 -16.61 -26.62 13.95
C SER A 14 -15.29 -26.21 13.31
N ALA A 15 -15.33 -25.67 12.08
CA ALA A 15 -14.18 -25.11 11.37
C ALA A 15 -13.65 -23.85 12.06
N ALA A 16 -14.53 -22.89 12.38
CA ALA A 16 -14.18 -21.66 13.10
C ALA A 16 -13.58 -21.99 14.49
N ALA A 17 -14.19 -22.91 15.23
CA ALA A 17 -13.65 -23.36 16.52
C ALA A 17 -12.31 -24.12 16.41
N SER A 18 -12.06 -24.82 15.31
CA SER A 18 -10.75 -25.47 15.06
C SER A 18 -9.67 -24.45 14.70
N GLN A 19 -10.05 -23.36 14.04
CA GLN A 19 -9.16 -22.29 13.60
C GLN A 19 -8.79 -21.35 14.75
N ASP A 20 -9.76 -20.95 15.59
CA ASP A 20 -9.54 -20.20 16.83
C ASP A 20 -8.52 -20.92 17.74
N ARG A 21 -8.63 -22.25 17.83
CA ARG A 21 -7.67 -23.07 18.57
C ARG A 21 -6.26 -23.03 17.96
N ARG A 22 -6.13 -23.08 16.63
CA ARG A 22 -4.81 -22.99 15.97
C ARG A 22 -4.15 -21.63 16.18
N ILE A 23 -4.92 -20.54 16.16
CA ILE A 23 -4.42 -19.19 16.42
C ILE A 23 -3.96 -19.06 17.87
N GLN A 24 -4.78 -19.52 18.81
CA GLN A 24 -4.40 -19.50 20.22
C GLN A 24 -3.17 -20.36 20.48
N MET A 25 -3.04 -21.51 19.82
CA MET A 25 -1.83 -22.33 19.87
C MET A 25 -0.62 -21.59 19.31
N LEU A 26 -0.75 -20.91 18.17
CA LEU A 26 0.35 -20.14 17.57
C LEU A 26 0.81 -19.00 18.50
N ARG A 27 -0.13 -18.23 19.06
CA ARG A 27 0.17 -17.17 20.04
C ARG A 27 0.80 -17.71 21.31
N THR A 28 0.31 -18.83 21.81
CA THR A 28 0.89 -19.51 22.98
C THR A 28 2.31 -20.00 22.68
N ALA A 29 2.54 -20.56 21.49
CA ALA A 29 3.84 -21.08 21.08
C ALA A 29 4.89 -19.99 20.83
N MET A 30 4.46 -18.81 20.37
CA MET A 30 5.28 -17.60 20.28
C MET A 30 5.70 -17.05 21.65
N GLY A 31 4.98 -17.43 22.71
CA GLY A 31 5.28 -17.06 24.08
C GLY A 31 4.78 -15.66 24.46
N PRO A 32 4.75 -15.36 25.77
CA PRO A 32 4.11 -14.16 26.30
C PRO A 32 4.79 -12.86 25.86
N LEU A 33 6.10 -12.89 25.59
CA LEU A 33 6.85 -11.71 25.16
C LEU A 33 6.48 -11.27 23.74
N ILE A 34 6.43 -12.21 22.79
CA ILE A 34 6.00 -11.91 21.43
C ILE A 34 4.52 -11.53 21.43
N ALA A 35 3.68 -12.24 22.19
CA ALA A 35 2.26 -11.90 22.31
C ALA A 35 2.05 -10.46 22.83
N ALA A 36 2.73 -10.07 23.91
CA ALA A 36 2.66 -8.71 24.44
C ALA A 36 3.17 -7.66 23.44
N ALA A 37 4.25 -7.96 22.71
CA ALA A 37 4.74 -7.08 21.65
C ALA A 37 3.76 -6.97 20.47
N LEU A 38 3.04 -8.04 20.14
CA LEU A 38 1.99 -8.00 19.10
C LEU A 38 0.79 -7.14 19.51
N GLU A 39 0.45 -7.12 20.80
CA GLU A 39 -0.63 -6.30 21.36
C GLU A 39 -0.26 -4.81 21.46
N ASP A 40 1.02 -4.47 21.58
CA ASP A 40 1.50 -3.09 21.69
C ASP A 40 1.30 -2.32 20.37
N PRO A 41 0.47 -1.25 20.35
CA PRO A 41 0.18 -0.48 19.13
C PRO A 41 1.40 0.29 18.59
N ASP A 42 2.44 0.52 19.39
CA ASP A 42 3.67 1.16 18.94
C ASP A 42 4.60 0.17 18.20
N VAL A 43 4.46 -1.13 18.43
CA VAL A 43 5.25 -2.17 17.74
C VAL A 43 4.71 -2.40 16.33
N VAL A 44 5.62 -2.42 15.37
CA VAL A 44 5.36 -2.70 13.94
C VAL A 44 5.87 -4.07 13.54
N GLU A 45 7.02 -4.47 14.07
CA GLU A 45 7.72 -5.68 13.64
C GLU A 45 8.50 -6.28 14.80
N ILE A 46 8.55 -7.61 14.86
CA ILE A 46 9.27 -8.40 15.85
C ILE A 46 10.24 -9.29 15.07
N MET A 47 11.50 -9.35 15.48
CA MET A 47 12.52 -10.14 14.79
C MET A 47 13.28 -11.03 15.77
N LEU A 48 13.55 -12.26 15.34
CA LEU A 48 14.53 -13.15 15.96
C LEU A 48 15.76 -13.22 15.06
N ASN A 49 16.92 -12.89 15.60
CA ASN A 49 18.20 -13.08 14.93
C ASN A 49 18.77 -14.48 15.21
N PRO A 50 19.65 -15.00 14.34
CA PRO A 50 20.31 -16.31 14.54
C PRO A 50 21.13 -16.41 15.83
N ASP A 51 21.57 -15.27 16.40
CA ASP A 51 22.30 -15.19 17.67
C ASP A 51 21.39 -15.29 18.90
N ARG A 52 20.12 -15.67 18.71
CA ARG A 52 19.07 -15.82 19.72
C ARG A 52 18.48 -14.51 20.23
N THR A 53 18.95 -13.35 19.76
CA THR A 53 18.45 -12.05 20.24
C THR A 53 17.09 -11.70 19.62
N LEU A 54 16.15 -11.25 20.46
CA LEU A 54 14.88 -10.67 20.00
C LEU A 54 14.98 -9.15 19.87
N TRP A 55 14.39 -8.65 18.79
CA TRP A 55 14.33 -7.23 18.45
C TRP A 55 12.89 -6.82 18.16
N VAL A 56 12.60 -5.54 18.36
CA VAL A 56 11.34 -4.91 17.95
C VAL A 56 11.61 -3.65 17.16
N ASP A 57 10.78 -3.37 16.16
CA ASP A 57 10.67 -2.06 15.54
C ASP A 57 9.44 -1.35 16.05
N ARG A 58 9.64 -0.12 16.53
CA ARG A 58 8.59 0.73 17.08
C ARG A 58 8.36 1.96 16.21
N LEU A 59 7.11 2.40 16.07
CA LEU A 59 6.77 3.64 15.36
C LEU A 59 7.48 4.84 15.99
N SER A 60 7.53 4.88 17.32
CA SER A 60 8.07 6.01 18.08
C SER A 60 9.60 6.04 18.14
N SER A 61 10.25 4.90 18.34
CA SER A 61 11.69 4.82 18.65
C SER A 61 12.53 4.06 17.62
N GLY A 62 11.91 3.39 16.66
CA GLY A 62 12.60 2.54 15.69
C GLY A 62 13.06 1.21 16.27
N ARG A 63 14.02 0.58 15.58
CA ARG A 63 14.55 -0.76 15.90
C ARG A 63 15.38 -0.74 17.18
N SER A 64 15.06 -1.63 18.11
CA SER A 64 15.78 -1.81 19.38
C SER A 64 15.73 -3.27 19.87
N PRO A 65 16.72 -3.75 20.64
CA PRO A 65 16.68 -5.08 21.22
C PRO A 65 15.65 -5.13 22.36
N LEU A 66 14.97 -6.27 22.54
CA LEU A 66 14.12 -6.52 23.71
C LEU A 66 14.93 -6.88 24.97
N GLY A 67 16.24 -7.12 24.83
CA GLY A 67 17.12 -7.50 25.95
C GLY A 67 16.91 -8.93 26.44
N VAL A 68 16.29 -9.78 25.63
CA VAL A 68 15.99 -11.18 25.94
C VAL A 68 16.53 -12.09 24.83
N GLU A 69 16.94 -13.29 25.23
CA GLU A 69 17.32 -14.36 24.30
C GLU A 69 16.19 -15.39 24.16
N MET A 70 16.02 -15.93 22.97
CA MET A 70 15.12 -17.04 22.68
C MET A 70 15.94 -18.30 22.34
N PRO A 71 15.71 -19.44 23.01
CA PRO A 71 16.35 -20.70 22.65
C PRO A 71 16.12 -21.06 21.17
N GLU A 72 17.13 -21.60 20.50
CA GLU A 72 17.02 -21.99 19.08
C GLU A 72 15.84 -22.95 18.84
N ALA A 73 15.65 -23.92 19.75
CA ALA A 73 14.54 -24.87 19.66
C ALA A 73 13.17 -24.20 19.66
N ASP A 74 13.00 -23.08 20.38
CA ASP A 74 11.75 -22.32 20.40
C ASP A 74 11.57 -21.52 19.10
N GLY A 75 12.63 -20.88 18.60
CA GLY A 75 12.61 -20.16 17.32
C GLY A 75 12.28 -21.09 16.14
N GLU A 76 12.91 -22.26 16.10
CA GLU A 76 12.61 -23.29 15.11
C GLU A 76 11.17 -23.81 15.24
N ARG A 77 10.70 -24.05 16.47
CA ARG A 77 9.32 -24.47 16.72
C ARG A 77 8.31 -23.46 16.19
N ILE A 78 8.54 -22.15 16.41
CA ILE A 78 7.65 -21.09 15.90
C ILE A 78 7.59 -21.13 14.38
N ILE A 79 8.73 -21.19 13.69
CA ILE A 79 8.79 -21.23 12.22
C ILE A 79 8.03 -22.45 11.68
N ARG A 80 8.22 -23.64 12.28
CA ARG A 80 7.52 -24.86 11.88
C ARG A 80 6.01 -24.80 12.13
N LEU A 81 5.60 -24.18 13.23
CA LEU A 81 4.17 -24.00 13.53
C LEU A 81 3.51 -23.02 12.56
N VAL A 82 4.19 -21.93 12.19
CA VAL A 82 3.70 -21.01 11.14
C VAL A 82 3.56 -21.77 9.82
N ALA A 83 4.56 -22.53 9.40
CA ALA A 83 4.52 -23.32 8.17
C ALA A 83 3.33 -24.29 8.15
N ALA A 84 3.15 -25.07 9.23
CA ALA A 84 2.02 -25.98 9.38
C ALA A 84 0.67 -25.25 9.36
N HIS A 85 0.61 -24.05 9.93
CA HIS A 85 -0.61 -23.25 9.99
C HIS A 85 -1.03 -22.72 8.61
N VAL A 86 -0.07 -22.34 7.75
CA VAL A 86 -0.33 -21.86 6.38
C VAL A 86 -0.29 -22.96 5.33
N GLY A 87 -0.05 -24.21 5.73
CA GLY A 87 0.06 -25.35 4.81
C GLY A 87 1.31 -25.33 3.93
N ALA A 88 2.39 -24.71 4.41
CA ALA A 88 3.69 -24.68 3.74
C ALA A 88 4.67 -25.69 4.38
N GLU A 89 5.70 -26.06 3.62
CA GLU A 89 6.78 -26.91 4.09
C GLU A 89 8.01 -26.07 4.45
N VAL A 90 8.68 -26.42 5.55
CA VAL A 90 9.95 -25.80 5.96
C VAL A 90 10.85 -26.85 6.62
N HIS A 91 12.05 -27.03 6.09
CA HIS A 91 13.02 -28.03 6.56
C HIS A 91 14.42 -27.73 6.01
N ARG A 92 15.44 -28.51 6.36
CA ARG A 92 16.82 -28.28 5.89
C ARG A 92 16.97 -28.15 4.37
N GLY A 93 16.22 -28.92 3.58
CA GLY A 93 16.22 -28.84 2.12
C GLY A 93 15.43 -27.65 1.53
N GLN A 94 14.59 -27.01 2.33
CA GLN A 94 13.76 -25.85 1.96
C GLN A 94 13.68 -24.94 3.20
N PRO A 95 14.77 -24.23 3.52
CA PRO A 95 14.92 -23.57 4.81
C PRO A 95 14.21 -22.21 4.91
N LEU A 96 13.60 -21.74 3.83
CA LEU A 96 12.95 -20.43 3.74
C LEU A 96 11.44 -20.61 3.80
N LEU A 97 10.78 -19.78 4.60
CA LEU A 97 9.33 -19.73 4.75
C LEU A 97 8.86 -18.29 4.59
N THR A 98 8.11 -18.01 3.53
CA THR A 98 7.32 -16.78 3.41
C THR A 98 5.87 -17.11 3.68
N ALA A 99 5.24 -16.40 4.61
CA ALA A 99 3.88 -16.65 5.05
C ALA A 99 3.13 -15.37 5.38
N GLU A 100 1.81 -15.42 5.25
CA GLU A 100 0.90 -14.46 5.87
C GLU A 100 0.01 -15.24 6.84
N LEU A 101 -0.08 -14.77 8.08
CA LEU A 101 -0.88 -15.41 9.10
C LEU A 101 -2.37 -15.19 8.78
N PRO A 102 -3.16 -16.28 8.60
CA PRO A 102 -4.60 -16.21 8.42
C PRO A 102 -5.28 -15.41 9.54
N GLU A 103 -6.39 -14.73 9.20
CA GLU A 103 -7.22 -13.89 10.08
C GLU A 103 -6.57 -12.58 10.56
N THR A 104 -5.34 -12.64 11.06
CA THR A 104 -4.64 -11.47 11.59
C THR A 104 -3.90 -10.67 10.51
N GLY A 105 -3.48 -11.34 9.43
CA GLY A 105 -2.83 -10.73 8.27
C GLY A 105 -1.40 -10.25 8.53
N GLU A 106 -0.76 -10.69 9.62
CA GLU A 106 0.66 -10.40 9.82
C GLU A 106 1.51 -11.15 8.81
N ARG A 107 2.58 -10.51 8.35
CA ARG A 107 3.57 -11.12 7.46
C ARG A 107 4.63 -11.82 8.29
N PHE A 108 5.00 -13.02 7.90
CA PHE A 108 6.04 -13.80 8.55
C PHE A 108 7.05 -14.29 7.52
N GLU A 109 8.32 -13.95 7.75
CA GLU A 109 9.45 -14.51 7.01
C GLU A 109 10.32 -15.31 7.99
N GLY A 110 10.48 -16.60 7.74
CA GLY A 110 11.25 -17.53 8.58
C GLY A 110 12.40 -18.16 7.83
N ILE A 111 13.53 -18.33 8.52
CA ILE A 111 14.76 -18.92 7.99
C ILE A 111 15.27 -19.96 8.98
N LEU A 112 15.51 -21.18 8.50
CA LEU A 112 16.14 -22.27 9.25
C LEU A 112 17.57 -22.54 8.76
N PRO A 113 18.39 -23.24 9.55
CA PRO A 113 19.62 -23.83 9.03
C PRO A 113 19.37 -24.78 7.85
N PRO A 114 20.26 -24.81 6.83
CA PRO A 114 21.57 -24.16 6.78
C PRO A 114 21.57 -22.74 6.15
N ALA A 115 20.42 -22.15 5.81
CA ALA A 115 20.39 -20.82 5.19
C ALA A 115 20.84 -19.71 6.15
N ALA A 116 20.69 -19.94 7.45
CA ALA A 116 21.26 -19.15 8.53
C ALA A 116 21.95 -20.08 9.55
N PRO A 117 22.90 -19.57 10.37
CA PRO A 117 23.58 -20.39 11.37
C PRO A 117 22.66 -20.89 12.51
N GLY A 118 21.52 -20.23 12.69
CA GLY A 118 20.45 -20.59 13.63
C GLY A 118 19.10 -20.12 13.08
N PRO A 119 17.97 -20.46 13.74
CA PRO A 119 16.66 -20.00 13.32
C PRO A 119 16.54 -18.48 13.42
N ALA A 120 15.95 -17.87 12.40
CA ALA A 120 15.68 -16.44 12.36
C ALA A 120 14.31 -16.18 11.76
N PHE A 121 13.64 -15.13 12.20
CA PHE A 121 12.39 -14.70 11.57
C PHE A 121 12.16 -13.20 11.72
N ALA A 122 11.30 -12.67 10.86
CA ALA A 122 10.66 -11.36 10.99
C ALA A 122 9.15 -11.53 10.92
N LEU A 123 8.45 -11.02 11.94
CA LEU A 123 7.00 -10.99 12.05
C LEU A 123 6.54 -9.54 12.04
N ARG A 124 5.98 -9.10 10.90
CA ARG A 124 5.51 -7.74 10.69
C ARG A 124 4.00 -7.68 10.86
N LYS A 125 3.56 -6.83 11.78
CA LYS A 125 2.14 -6.60 12.04
C LYS A 125 1.45 -5.98 10.85
N ARG A 126 0.20 -6.37 10.64
CA ARG A 126 -0.72 -5.60 9.81
C ARG A 126 -0.91 -4.22 10.46
N ALA A 127 -0.86 -3.16 9.65
CA ALA A 127 -1.18 -1.83 10.16
C ALA A 127 -2.62 -1.84 10.71
N VAL A 128 -2.83 -1.36 11.94
CA VAL A 128 -4.15 -1.42 12.61
C VAL A 128 -4.97 -0.15 12.37
N SER A 129 -4.30 0.98 12.13
CA SER A 129 -4.94 2.28 11.94
C SER A 129 -4.29 3.09 10.81
N ILE A 130 -5.12 3.78 10.03
CA ILE A 130 -4.65 4.76 9.05
C ILE A 130 -4.19 6.03 9.79
N ILE A 131 -2.94 6.42 9.57
CA ILE A 131 -2.40 7.70 10.06
C ILE A 131 -2.72 8.76 9.00
N GLY A 132 -3.67 9.65 9.28
CA GLY A 132 -4.05 10.73 8.36
C GLY A 132 -3.01 11.86 8.26
N LEU A 133 -3.12 12.70 7.23
CA LEU A 133 -2.17 13.80 6.99
C LEU A 133 -2.12 14.82 8.15
N ASP A 134 -3.22 15.06 8.85
CA ASP A 134 -3.22 15.95 10.03
C ASP A 134 -2.30 15.44 11.14
N ARG A 135 -2.22 14.11 11.31
CA ARG A 135 -1.31 13.51 12.28
C ARG A 135 0.14 13.65 11.85
N TYR A 136 0.43 13.53 10.55
CA TYR A 136 1.77 13.82 10.02
C TYR A 136 2.21 15.26 10.31
N VAL A 137 1.28 16.23 10.23
CA VAL A 137 1.56 17.62 10.60
C VAL A 137 1.79 17.77 12.11
N ALA A 138 0.91 17.17 12.92
CA ALA A 138 1.05 17.20 14.39
C ALA A 138 2.35 16.57 14.89
N ASP A 139 2.82 15.51 14.22
CA ASP A 139 4.08 14.82 14.52
C ASP A 139 5.32 15.50 13.88
N GLY A 140 5.14 16.60 13.14
CA GLY A 140 6.23 17.33 12.49
C GLY A 140 6.88 16.60 11.31
N ILE A 141 6.23 15.56 10.77
CA ILE A 141 6.69 14.80 9.61
C ILE A 141 6.42 15.57 8.31
N LEU A 142 5.31 16.32 8.30
CA LEU A 142 4.90 17.24 7.23
C LEU A 142 4.71 18.65 7.79
N THR A 143 4.89 19.67 6.95
CA THR A 143 4.35 21.01 7.22
C THR A 143 2.88 21.08 6.83
N ALA A 144 2.15 22.07 7.37
CA ALA A 144 0.75 22.29 7.01
C ALA A 144 0.57 22.57 5.50
N GLY A 145 1.46 23.36 4.90
CA GLY A 145 1.44 23.66 3.47
C GLY A 145 1.70 22.44 2.60
N GLN A 146 2.60 21.54 3.03
CA GLN A 146 2.81 20.27 2.34
C GLN A 146 1.57 19.37 2.41
N ALA A 147 0.93 19.26 3.58
CA ALA A 147 -0.30 18.49 3.71
C ALA A 147 -1.42 19.03 2.83
N GLU A 148 -1.61 20.36 2.78
CA GLU A 148 -2.59 21.00 1.90
C GLU A 148 -2.29 20.74 0.42
N PHE A 149 -1.02 20.87 0.01
CA PHE A 149 -0.59 20.53 -1.34
C PHE A 149 -0.95 19.09 -1.71
N LEU A 150 -0.68 18.13 -0.84
CA LEU A 150 -0.97 16.71 -1.08
C LEU A 150 -2.48 16.43 -1.21
N ARG A 151 -3.31 17.06 -0.37
CA ARG A 151 -4.77 16.96 -0.52
C ARG A 151 -5.25 17.51 -1.85
N ARG A 152 -4.70 18.65 -2.27
CA ARG A 152 -5.00 19.23 -3.59
C ARG A 152 -4.56 18.32 -4.73
N ALA A 153 -3.35 17.76 -4.66
CA ALA A 153 -2.82 16.81 -5.64
C ALA A 153 -3.76 15.59 -5.79
N VAL A 154 -4.26 15.06 -4.68
CA VAL A 154 -5.24 13.95 -4.68
C VAL A 154 -6.55 14.36 -5.36
N ARG A 155 -7.11 15.53 -5.01
CA ARG A 155 -8.36 16.05 -5.60
C ARG A 155 -8.24 16.31 -7.10
N GLU A 156 -7.11 16.85 -7.53
CA GLU A 156 -6.80 17.13 -8.94
C GLU A 156 -6.30 15.90 -9.71
N ARG A 157 -6.43 14.70 -9.12
CA ARG A 157 -6.06 13.42 -9.72
C ARG A 157 -4.62 13.42 -10.27
N GLN A 158 -3.68 13.98 -9.53
CA GLN A 158 -2.26 13.87 -9.84
C GLN A 158 -1.77 12.45 -9.56
N ASN A 159 -0.94 11.91 -10.44
CA ASN A 159 -0.25 10.64 -10.20
C ASN A 159 0.93 10.87 -9.25
N ILE A 160 0.92 10.17 -8.12
CA ILE A 160 1.85 10.39 -7.00
C ILE A 160 2.76 9.17 -6.83
N LEU A 161 4.06 9.37 -6.95
CA LEU A 161 5.08 8.36 -6.68
C LEU A 161 5.74 8.64 -5.32
N ILE A 162 5.64 7.70 -4.39
CA ILE A 162 6.23 7.81 -3.05
C ILE A 162 7.54 7.02 -2.99
N ALA A 163 8.63 7.73 -2.78
CA ALA A 163 9.98 7.21 -2.72
C ALA A 163 10.53 7.19 -1.29
N GLY A 164 11.40 6.23 -0.98
CA GLY A 164 12.07 6.13 0.31
C GLY A 164 12.68 4.75 0.57
N GLY A 165 13.54 4.68 1.58
CA GLY A 165 14.17 3.44 2.04
C GLY A 165 13.21 2.43 2.69
N THR A 166 13.77 1.34 3.19
CA THR A 166 13.03 0.38 4.03
C THR A 166 12.65 1.02 5.35
N SER A 167 11.42 0.79 5.81
CA SER A 167 10.88 1.31 7.07
C SER A 167 10.81 2.84 7.21
N THR A 168 10.96 3.61 6.12
CA THR A 168 10.80 5.08 6.16
C THR A 168 9.34 5.52 6.25
N GLY A 169 8.39 4.63 5.93
CA GLY A 169 6.95 4.90 6.05
C GLY A 169 6.23 5.17 4.73
N LYS A 170 6.79 4.72 3.59
CA LYS A 170 6.16 4.87 2.25
C LYS A 170 4.71 4.39 2.21
N THR A 171 4.47 3.13 2.59
CA THR A 171 3.11 2.56 2.55
C THR A 171 2.18 3.21 3.58
N THR A 172 2.72 3.70 4.70
CA THR A 172 1.94 4.49 5.68
C THR A 172 1.49 5.82 5.09
N LEU A 173 2.36 6.52 4.36
CA LEU A 173 2.00 7.75 3.66
C LEU A 173 1.04 7.47 2.50
N ALA A 174 1.23 6.36 1.78
CA ALA A 174 0.29 5.91 0.74
C ALA A 174 -1.11 5.71 1.32
N ASN A 175 -1.23 5.09 2.51
CA ASN A 175 -2.50 4.94 3.22
C ASN A 175 -3.14 6.29 3.60
N ALA A 176 -2.33 7.27 4.03
CA ALA A 176 -2.82 8.61 4.32
C ALA A 176 -3.46 9.27 3.08
N LEU A 177 -2.78 9.17 1.93
CA LEU A 177 -3.30 9.69 0.66
C LEU A 177 -4.50 8.89 0.14
N LEU A 178 -4.52 7.58 0.37
CA LEU A 178 -5.64 6.71 0.02
C LEU A 178 -6.90 7.04 0.83
N ALA A 179 -6.75 7.52 2.07
CA ALA A 179 -7.87 8.04 2.86
C ALA A 179 -8.44 9.34 2.27
N GLU A 180 -7.58 10.23 1.75
CA GLU A 180 -8.03 11.43 1.02
C GLU A 180 -8.74 11.04 -0.29
N ILE A 181 -8.27 9.99 -0.99
CA ILE A 181 -8.94 9.41 -2.16
C ILE A 181 -10.32 8.86 -1.80
N ALA A 182 -10.46 8.17 -0.66
CA ALA A 182 -11.73 7.56 -0.27
C ALA A 182 -12.87 8.59 -0.17
N ALA A 183 -12.56 9.86 0.08
CA ALA A 183 -13.51 10.96 0.14
C ALA A 183 -13.98 11.49 -1.23
N THR A 184 -13.37 11.07 -2.34
CA THR A 184 -13.70 11.61 -3.68
C THR A 184 -14.83 10.86 -4.39
N GLY A 185 -15.18 9.65 -3.91
CA GLY A 185 -16.18 8.78 -4.56
C GLY A 185 -15.66 8.02 -5.78
N ASP A 186 -14.36 8.10 -6.05
CA ASP A 186 -13.70 7.42 -7.16
C ASP A 186 -13.70 5.90 -7.01
N ARG A 187 -13.77 5.18 -8.14
CA ARG A 187 -13.53 3.73 -8.19
C ARG A 187 -12.04 3.42 -8.09
N VAL A 188 -11.61 2.77 -7.01
CA VAL A 188 -10.19 2.54 -6.71
C VAL A 188 -9.80 1.08 -6.89
N LEU A 189 -8.79 0.82 -7.73
CA LEU A 189 -8.16 -0.50 -7.83
C LEU A 189 -6.86 -0.48 -7.04
N VAL A 190 -6.73 -1.40 -6.08
CA VAL A 190 -5.56 -1.49 -5.20
C VAL A 190 -4.84 -2.80 -5.48
N LEU A 191 -3.60 -2.71 -5.94
CA LEU A 191 -2.79 -3.85 -6.38
C LEU A 191 -1.61 -4.03 -5.44
N GLU A 192 -1.48 -5.20 -4.80
CA GLU A 192 -0.43 -5.46 -3.83
C GLU A 192 0.12 -6.88 -3.91
N ASP A 193 1.41 -7.06 -3.62
CA ASP A 193 1.94 -8.41 -3.37
C ASP A 193 1.46 -8.97 -2.03
N THR A 194 1.30 -8.09 -1.06
CA THR A 194 0.87 -8.45 0.27
C THR A 194 0.08 -7.29 0.85
N ILE A 195 -0.95 -7.60 1.62
CA ILE A 195 -1.96 -6.62 2.03
C ILE A 195 -1.35 -5.66 3.06
N GLU A 196 -1.16 -4.41 2.68
CA GLU A 196 -0.68 -3.33 3.54
C GLU A 196 -1.56 -2.06 3.42
N LEU A 197 -2.13 -1.83 2.23
CA LEU A 197 -3.00 -0.71 1.95
C LEU A 197 -4.41 -0.95 2.51
N GLN A 198 -5.00 0.12 3.02
CA GLN A 198 -6.31 0.16 3.64
C GLN A 198 -7.17 1.16 2.88
N CYS A 199 -7.91 0.66 1.90
CA CYS A 199 -8.81 1.48 1.11
C CYS A 199 -10.18 1.56 1.78
N ALA A 200 -10.57 2.77 2.20
CA ALA A 200 -11.91 3.04 2.70
C ALA A 200 -12.87 3.52 1.59
N ALA A 201 -12.43 3.59 0.33
CA ALA A 201 -13.27 4.01 -0.79
C ALA A 201 -14.44 3.05 -0.95
N ARG A 202 -15.65 3.59 -1.17
CA ARG A 202 -16.88 2.81 -1.28
C ARG A 202 -16.85 1.84 -2.45
N ASP A 203 -16.36 2.30 -3.61
CA ASP A 203 -16.16 1.46 -4.78
C ASP A 203 -14.68 1.15 -4.93
N HIS A 204 -14.23 0.01 -4.41
CA HIS A 204 -12.86 -0.43 -4.58
C HIS A 204 -12.76 -1.92 -4.92
N VAL A 205 -11.69 -2.28 -5.63
CA VAL A 205 -11.36 -3.67 -5.98
C VAL A 205 -9.93 -3.96 -5.51
N PRO A 206 -9.77 -4.78 -4.46
CA PRO A 206 -8.45 -5.25 -4.05
C PRO A 206 -8.00 -6.38 -4.97
N LEU A 207 -6.80 -6.25 -5.52
CA LEU A 207 -6.14 -7.22 -6.38
C LEU A 207 -4.80 -7.60 -5.75
N ARG A 208 -4.51 -8.90 -5.73
CA ARG A 208 -3.33 -9.42 -5.04
C ARG A 208 -2.54 -10.34 -5.93
N THR A 209 -1.22 -10.21 -5.92
CA THR A 209 -0.36 -11.18 -6.61
C THR A 209 -0.37 -12.50 -5.86
N ARG A 210 -0.08 -13.57 -6.60
CA ARG A 210 0.11 -14.90 -6.03
C ARG A 210 1.25 -15.55 -6.79
N ALA A 211 2.34 -15.83 -6.09
CA ALA A 211 3.54 -16.42 -6.67
C ALA A 211 3.19 -17.67 -7.50
N GLY A 212 3.68 -17.70 -8.74
CA GLY A 212 3.41 -18.79 -9.70
C GLY A 212 2.00 -18.85 -10.28
N VAL A 213 1.10 -17.92 -9.93
CA VAL A 213 -0.30 -17.92 -10.38
C VAL A 213 -0.67 -16.62 -11.09
N VAL A 214 -0.39 -15.48 -10.47
CA VAL A 214 -0.66 -14.16 -11.07
C VAL A 214 0.37 -13.14 -10.59
N THR A 215 0.97 -12.44 -11.54
CA THR A 215 2.02 -11.44 -11.33
C THR A 215 1.46 -10.02 -11.22
N MET A 216 2.23 -9.09 -10.65
CA MET A 216 1.84 -7.68 -10.58
C MET A 216 1.58 -7.11 -11.98
N THR A 217 2.42 -7.46 -12.96
CA THR A 217 2.26 -7.07 -14.37
C THR A 217 0.90 -7.48 -14.93
N GLU A 218 0.46 -8.72 -14.68
CA GLU A 218 -0.84 -9.21 -15.14
C GLU A 218 -1.99 -8.47 -14.47
N LEU A 219 -1.88 -8.18 -13.16
CA LEU A 219 -2.88 -7.39 -12.45
C LEU A 219 -2.99 -5.97 -13.01
N VAL A 220 -1.86 -5.28 -13.20
CA VAL A 220 -1.85 -3.91 -13.76
C VAL A 220 -2.52 -3.91 -15.13
N ARG A 221 -2.22 -4.88 -16.01
CA ARG A 221 -2.88 -4.97 -17.32
C ARG A 221 -4.38 -5.23 -17.23
N ALA A 222 -4.80 -6.06 -16.29
CA ALA A 222 -6.23 -6.34 -16.07
C ALA A 222 -7.01 -5.09 -15.66
N THR A 223 -6.38 -4.14 -14.94
CA THR A 223 -7.04 -2.91 -14.48
C THR A 223 -7.64 -2.09 -15.61
N MET A 224 -7.00 -2.04 -16.79
CA MET A 224 -7.50 -1.29 -17.95
C MET A 224 -8.88 -1.72 -18.43
N ARG A 225 -9.33 -2.93 -18.06
CA ARG A 225 -10.65 -3.48 -18.42
C ARG A 225 -11.68 -3.38 -17.30
N LEU A 226 -11.28 -2.90 -16.14
CA LEU A 226 -12.11 -2.79 -14.93
C LEU A 226 -12.64 -1.37 -14.71
N ARG A 227 -12.43 -0.47 -15.68
CA ARG A 227 -12.87 0.93 -15.69
C ARG A 227 -12.52 1.67 -14.38
N PRO A 228 -11.23 1.67 -13.95
CA PRO A 228 -10.84 2.33 -12.72
C PRO A 228 -10.93 3.85 -12.86
N ASP A 229 -11.23 4.56 -11.78
CA ASP A 229 -10.91 5.98 -11.68
C ASP A 229 -9.47 6.19 -11.23
N ARG A 230 -8.95 5.28 -10.38
CA ARG A 230 -7.59 5.32 -9.84
C ARG A 230 -7.00 3.92 -9.76
N VAL A 231 -5.72 3.80 -10.11
CA VAL A 231 -4.94 2.58 -9.95
C VAL A 231 -3.81 2.84 -8.97
N ILE A 232 -3.85 2.09 -7.87
CA ILE A 232 -2.90 2.17 -6.76
C ILE A 232 -2.06 0.90 -6.76
N VAL A 233 -0.74 1.04 -6.76
CA VAL A 233 0.20 -0.09 -6.67
C VAL A 233 0.97 0.04 -5.36
N GLY A 234 0.83 -0.95 -4.48
CA GLY A 234 1.45 -0.94 -3.16
C GLY A 234 2.94 -0.68 -3.22
N GLU A 235 3.64 -1.37 -4.13
CA GLU A 235 5.06 -1.15 -4.39
C GLU A 235 5.44 -1.61 -5.80
N VAL A 236 6.24 -0.81 -6.50
CA VAL A 236 6.79 -1.14 -7.82
C VAL A 236 8.20 -1.68 -7.63
N ARG A 237 8.42 -2.91 -8.06
CA ARG A 237 9.64 -3.70 -7.86
C ARG A 237 10.23 -4.27 -9.13
N GLY A 238 9.50 -4.30 -10.25
CA GLY A 238 9.92 -4.93 -11.49
C GLY A 238 9.27 -4.35 -12.73
N GLY A 239 9.20 -5.17 -13.79
CA GLY A 239 8.71 -4.79 -15.11
C GLY A 239 7.27 -4.27 -15.19
N GLU A 240 6.44 -4.47 -14.16
CA GLU A 240 5.11 -3.86 -14.07
C GLU A 240 5.16 -2.32 -14.14
N ALA A 241 6.32 -1.72 -13.84
CA ALA A 241 6.57 -0.29 -13.96
C ALA A 241 6.15 0.27 -15.32
N LEU A 242 6.42 -0.46 -16.41
CA LEU A 242 6.06 -0.02 -17.76
C LEU A 242 4.54 0.01 -17.96
N ASP A 243 3.86 -1.03 -17.50
CA ASP A 243 2.40 -1.14 -17.62
C ASP A 243 1.71 -0.10 -16.70
N LEU A 244 2.27 0.17 -15.52
CA LEU A 244 1.76 1.21 -14.61
C LEU A 244 1.87 2.61 -15.24
N VAL A 245 3.03 2.95 -15.80
CA VAL A 245 3.24 4.23 -16.49
C VAL A 245 2.29 4.39 -17.66
N LYS A 246 2.03 3.31 -18.42
CA LYS A 246 1.02 3.33 -19.48
C LYS A 246 -0.37 3.60 -18.92
N VAL A 247 -0.81 2.87 -17.89
CA VAL A 247 -2.12 3.07 -17.25
C VAL A 247 -2.31 4.52 -16.80
N TRP A 248 -1.31 5.09 -16.14
CA TRP A 248 -1.30 6.49 -15.69
C TRP A 248 -1.31 7.48 -16.85
N GLY A 249 -0.60 7.18 -17.94
CA GLY A 249 -0.54 8.02 -19.14
C GLY A 249 -1.75 7.88 -20.08
N THR A 250 -2.51 6.78 -20.03
CA THR A 250 -3.59 6.48 -21.00
C THR A 250 -4.99 6.53 -20.38
N GLY A 251 -5.26 7.60 -19.62
CA GLY A 251 -6.62 7.95 -19.22
C GLY A 251 -7.07 7.48 -17.84
N HIS A 252 -6.16 7.01 -16.99
CA HIS A 252 -6.45 6.66 -15.58
C HIS A 252 -5.55 7.44 -14.61
N PRO A 253 -5.70 8.78 -14.51
CA PRO A 253 -4.89 9.62 -13.65
C PRO A 253 -5.28 9.47 -12.17
N GLY A 254 -4.50 10.04 -11.27
CA GLY A 254 -4.77 10.07 -9.83
C GLY A 254 -4.32 8.83 -9.09
N GLY A 255 -3.46 8.02 -9.70
CA GLY A 255 -2.88 6.84 -9.08
C GLY A 255 -1.80 7.16 -8.04
N ILE A 256 -1.51 6.16 -7.21
CA ILE A 256 -0.43 6.22 -6.22
C ILE A 256 0.40 4.96 -6.36
N ALA A 257 1.72 5.11 -6.33
CA ALA A 257 2.60 3.96 -6.18
C ALA A 257 3.75 4.26 -5.23
N THR A 258 4.30 3.22 -4.60
CA THR A 258 5.54 3.37 -3.83
C THR A 258 6.73 2.71 -4.54
N ILE A 259 7.92 3.24 -4.31
CA ILE A 259 9.16 2.72 -4.90
C ILE A 259 10.35 2.92 -3.95
N HIS A 260 11.31 2.01 -3.97
CA HIS A 260 12.56 2.18 -3.24
C HIS A 260 13.53 3.09 -4.00
N ALA A 261 13.76 4.28 -3.47
CA ALA A 261 14.76 5.22 -3.96
C ALA A 261 15.20 6.18 -2.84
N GLY A 262 16.40 6.74 -2.98
CA GLY A 262 16.99 7.66 -1.99
C GLY A 262 16.80 9.16 -2.28
N SER A 263 16.03 9.50 -3.33
CA SER A 263 15.68 10.88 -3.68
C SER A 263 14.52 10.91 -4.68
N ALA A 264 13.93 12.08 -4.89
CA ALA A 264 12.87 12.26 -5.89
C ALA A 264 13.35 11.96 -7.33
N LEU A 265 14.50 12.50 -7.74
CA LEU A 265 15.09 12.16 -9.04
C LEU A 265 15.47 10.67 -9.12
N GLY A 266 16.02 10.13 -8.03
CA GLY A 266 16.35 8.72 -7.92
C GLY A 266 15.14 7.81 -8.11
N ALA A 267 13.94 8.24 -7.73
CA ALA A 267 12.71 7.50 -7.94
C ALA A 267 12.36 7.35 -9.43
N LEU A 268 12.50 8.42 -10.21
CA LEU A 268 12.27 8.40 -11.66
C LEU A 268 13.32 7.53 -12.36
N LEU A 269 14.59 7.67 -11.98
CA LEU A 269 15.67 6.83 -12.51
C LEU A 269 15.48 5.36 -12.13
N ARG A 270 14.99 5.07 -10.91
CA ARG A 270 14.66 3.70 -10.51
C ARG A 270 13.52 3.14 -11.34
N LEU A 271 12.50 3.94 -11.62
CA LEU A 271 11.40 3.53 -12.50
C LEU A 271 11.89 3.20 -13.91
N GLU A 272 12.83 3.97 -14.46
CA GLU A 272 13.50 3.61 -15.72
C GLU A 272 14.23 2.27 -15.65
N GLN A 273 14.98 2.02 -14.59
CA GLN A 273 15.70 0.76 -14.41
C GLN A 273 14.76 -0.44 -14.36
N LEU A 274 13.63 -0.31 -13.66
CA LEU A 274 12.61 -1.36 -13.60
C LEU A 274 11.98 -1.61 -14.97
N ILE A 275 11.74 -0.56 -15.75
CA ILE A 275 11.23 -0.68 -17.13
C ILE A 275 12.27 -1.38 -18.04
N LEU A 276 13.56 -1.11 -17.84
CA LEU A 276 14.65 -1.72 -18.59
C LEU A 276 14.75 -3.24 -18.40
N GLU A 277 14.12 -3.80 -17.36
CA GLU A 277 14.03 -5.26 -17.17
C GLU A 277 13.15 -5.93 -18.24
N VAL A 278 12.21 -5.19 -18.85
CA VAL A 278 11.23 -5.71 -19.82
C VAL A 278 11.21 -4.99 -21.16
N ALA A 279 11.99 -3.91 -21.31
CA ALA A 279 12.07 -3.13 -22.53
C ALA A 279 13.51 -2.65 -22.80
N VAL A 280 13.91 -2.59 -24.07
CA VAL A 280 15.26 -2.14 -24.47
C VAL A 280 15.49 -0.67 -24.14
N ASN A 281 14.46 0.17 -24.29
CA ASN A 281 14.54 1.61 -24.04
C ASN A 281 13.38 2.05 -23.14
N PRO A 282 13.64 2.78 -22.04
CA PRO A 282 12.58 3.31 -21.19
C PRO A 282 11.93 4.53 -21.86
N PRO A 283 10.59 4.64 -21.85
CA PRO A 283 9.88 5.77 -22.46
C PRO A 283 9.91 7.00 -21.53
N ARG A 284 11.08 7.65 -21.42
CA ARG A 284 11.34 8.73 -20.45
C ARG A 284 10.36 9.90 -20.52
N ALA A 285 9.99 10.31 -21.73
CA ALA A 285 8.98 11.35 -21.93
C ALA A 285 7.62 10.94 -21.35
N LEU A 286 7.21 9.68 -21.57
CA LEU A 286 5.96 9.14 -21.00
C LEU A 286 6.06 9.03 -19.47
N ILE A 287 7.21 8.64 -18.91
CA ILE A 287 7.42 8.64 -17.45
C ILE A 287 7.21 10.05 -16.89
N ALA A 288 7.82 11.06 -17.53
CA ALA A 288 7.73 12.45 -17.08
C ALA A 288 6.33 13.06 -17.22
N GLU A 289 5.55 12.59 -18.19
CA GLU A 289 4.14 12.98 -18.37
C GLU A 289 3.22 12.26 -17.37
N ALA A 290 3.45 10.95 -17.17
CA ALA A 290 2.59 10.11 -16.36
C ALA A 290 2.81 10.33 -14.85
N VAL A 291 4.02 10.61 -14.38
CA VAL A 291 4.30 10.89 -12.96
C VAL A 291 4.22 12.38 -12.72
N ASN A 292 3.29 12.87 -11.90
CA ASN A 292 3.13 14.31 -11.70
C ASN A 292 3.81 14.82 -10.42
N VAL A 293 3.76 14.03 -9.35
CA VAL A 293 4.35 14.36 -8.04
C VAL A 293 5.20 13.21 -7.55
N VAL A 294 6.40 13.52 -7.08
CA VAL A 294 7.28 12.58 -6.38
C VAL A 294 7.48 13.05 -4.94
N ILE A 295 7.15 12.20 -3.98
CA ILE A 295 7.36 12.46 -2.56
C ILE A 295 8.52 11.61 -2.08
N HIS A 296 9.57 12.21 -1.51
CA HIS A 296 10.65 11.47 -0.87
C HIS A 296 10.50 11.53 0.65
N ILE A 297 10.25 10.38 1.28
CA ILE A 297 10.18 10.24 2.74
C ILE A 297 11.43 9.54 3.28
N ALA A 298 12.07 10.19 4.26
CA ALA A 298 13.34 9.78 4.83
C ALA A 298 13.26 9.63 6.36
N GLY A 299 14.31 9.06 6.94
CA GLY A 299 14.41 8.83 8.39
C GLY A 299 13.53 7.68 8.91
N ARG A 300 13.61 7.44 10.23
CA ARG A 300 12.85 6.42 10.97
C ARG A 300 12.58 6.91 12.38
N GLY A 301 11.51 6.41 13.00
CA GLY A 301 11.09 6.84 14.34
C GLY A 301 10.90 8.36 14.38
N ARG A 302 11.43 9.00 15.42
CA ARG A 302 11.38 10.47 15.60
C ARG A 302 12.11 11.29 14.53
N LYS A 303 12.98 10.67 13.73
CA LYS A 303 13.68 11.35 12.62
C LYS A 303 12.92 11.25 11.29
N ARG A 304 11.78 10.56 11.27
CA ARG A 304 10.96 10.42 10.06
C ARG A 304 10.42 11.78 9.63
N HIS A 305 10.64 12.15 8.38
CA HIS A 305 10.15 13.39 7.79
C HIS A 305 10.03 13.24 6.28
N VAL A 306 9.18 14.07 5.66
CA VAL A 306 9.18 14.22 4.20
C VAL A 306 10.32 15.16 3.81
N GLU A 307 11.32 14.59 3.16
CA GLU A 307 12.53 15.29 2.72
C GLU A 307 12.21 16.24 1.56
N THR A 308 11.50 15.74 0.53
CA THR A 308 11.11 16.56 -0.62
C THR A 308 9.72 16.19 -1.14
N ILE A 309 9.03 17.19 -1.69
CA ILE A 309 7.86 17.01 -2.56
C ILE A 309 8.18 17.73 -3.86
N SER A 310 8.38 16.97 -4.93
CA SER A 310 8.80 17.50 -6.23
C SER A 310 7.71 17.29 -7.27
N ARG A 311 7.48 18.30 -8.10
CA ARG A 311 6.64 18.18 -9.29
C ARG A 311 7.50 17.85 -10.50
N VAL A 312 7.05 16.90 -11.30
CA VAL A 312 7.69 16.57 -12.58
C VAL A 312 7.12 17.49 -13.65
N VAL A 313 7.97 18.30 -14.28
CA VAL A 313 7.55 19.31 -15.27
C VAL A 313 8.05 19.01 -16.69
N GLY A 314 8.58 17.80 -16.88
CA GLY A 314 8.96 17.26 -18.18
C GLY A 314 10.31 16.57 -18.17
N PHE A 315 10.75 16.21 -19.38
CA PHE A 315 12.01 15.56 -19.66
C PHE A 315 12.61 16.19 -20.92
N ASP A 316 13.88 16.56 -20.87
CA ASP A 316 14.62 17.14 -22.01
C ASP A 316 16.01 16.50 -22.15
N GLY A 317 16.87 17.08 -23.00
CA GLY A 317 18.22 16.57 -23.26
C GLY A 317 19.13 16.53 -22.01
N ALA A 318 18.80 17.25 -20.93
CA ALA A 318 19.53 17.24 -19.67
C ALA A 318 18.95 16.24 -18.64
N GLY A 319 17.76 15.68 -18.88
CA GLY A 319 17.11 14.68 -18.03
C GLY A 319 15.73 15.11 -17.53
N TYR A 320 15.29 14.53 -16.40
CA TYR A 320 14.02 14.91 -15.76
C TYR A 320 14.13 16.29 -15.13
N ARG A 321 13.12 17.13 -15.39
CA ARG A 321 12.99 18.43 -14.74
C ARG A 321 12.03 18.34 -13.56
N LEU A 322 12.56 18.67 -12.38
CA LEU A 322 11.81 18.70 -11.13
C LEU A 322 11.75 20.14 -10.60
N THR A 323 10.61 20.52 -10.04
CA THR A 323 10.42 21.79 -9.32
C THR A 323 9.90 21.48 -7.92
N ASP A 324 10.16 22.38 -6.96
CA ASP A 324 9.56 22.25 -5.64
C ASP A 324 8.04 22.44 -5.74
N ALA A 325 7.28 21.55 -5.09
CA ALA A 325 5.84 21.55 -5.12
C ALA A 325 5.20 22.80 -4.51
N LEU A 326 5.86 23.43 -3.54
CA LEU A 326 5.34 24.59 -2.84
C LEU A 326 5.66 25.90 -3.57
N GLU A 327 6.64 25.90 -4.48
CA GLU A 327 7.02 27.08 -5.26
C GLU A 327 6.16 27.28 -6.51
N THR A 328 5.52 26.23 -7.03
CA THR A 328 4.81 26.27 -8.32
C THR A 328 3.34 25.83 -8.19
N PRO A 329 2.34 26.66 -8.56
CA PRO A 329 0.92 26.27 -8.54
C PRO A 329 0.59 25.21 -9.62
N PHE A 330 -0.39 24.33 -9.36
CA PHE A 330 -0.85 23.36 -10.35
C PHE A 330 -1.38 24.06 -11.62
N PRO A 331 -1.23 23.48 -12.81
CA PRO A 331 -1.95 23.96 -13.98
C PRO A 331 -3.45 23.86 -13.72
N GLU A 332 -4.20 24.93 -13.98
CA GLU A 332 -5.65 24.91 -13.86
C GLU A 332 -6.22 23.83 -14.80
N LEU A 333 -7.01 22.91 -14.23
CA LEU A 333 -7.78 21.97 -15.04
C LEU A 333 -8.86 22.76 -15.80
N PRO A 334 -9.12 22.45 -17.08
CA PRO A 334 -10.25 23.05 -17.78
C PRO A 334 -11.53 22.71 -17.01
N PRO A 335 -12.47 23.67 -16.86
CA PRO A 335 -13.70 23.43 -16.13
C PRO A 335 -14.46 22.26 -16.76
N VAL A 336 -14.89 21.33 -15.91
CA VAL A 336 -15.77 20.23 -16.31
C VAL A 336 -17.04 20.87 -16.91
N PRO A 337 -17.45 20.51 -18.15
CA PRO A 337 -18.69 21.03 -18.71
C PRO A 337 -19.84 20.71 -17.75
N LEU A 338 -20.47 21.75 -17.19
CA LEU A 338 -21.71 21.57 -16.44
C LEU A 338 -22.69 20.87 -17.38
N ALA A 339 -23.17 19.69 -16.99
CA ALA A 339 -24.24 19.02 -17.70
C ALA A 339 -25.37 20.02 -17.87
N ALA A 340 -25.68 20.37 -19.12
CA ALA A 340 -26.74 21.29 -19.47
C ALA A 340 -28.01 20.87 -18.74
N ALA A 341 -28.52 21.77 -17.91
CA ALA A 341 -29.76 21.59 -17.17
C ALA A 341 -30.86 21.13 -18.14
N ALA A 342 -31.51 20.03 -17.77
CA ALA A 342 -32.60 19.45 -18.51
C ALA A 342 -33.72 20.49 -18.74
N ALA A 343 -34.04 20.65 -20.02
CA ALA A 343 -35.30 21.09 -20.64
C ALA A 343 -36.31 21.86 -19.76
N ALA A 344 -36.50 23.14 -20.08
CA ALA A 344 -37.79 23.81 -19.92
C ALA A 344 -38.71 23.41 -21.09
N PRO A 345 -40.03 23.22 -20.88
CA PRO A 345 -40.95 22.84 -21.94
C PRO A 345 -41.17 24.00 -22.91
N SER A 346 -41.12 23.69 -24.21
CA SER A 346 -41.43 24.63 -25.30
C SER A 346 -42.92 25.00 -25.26
N SER A 347 -43.21 26.28 -25.04
CA SER A 347 -44.53 26.88 -25.31
C SER A 347 -44.64 27.22 -26.80
N THR A 348 -45.42 26.44 -27.54
CA THR A 348 -45.87 26.75 -28.90
C THR A 348 -46.92 27.87 -28.84
N PRO A 349 -46.83 28.93 -29.69
CA PRO A 349 -47.98 29.80 -29.90
C PRO A 349 -48.88 29.21 -30.99
N ASP A 350 -50.15 29.11 -30.61
CA ASP A 350 -51.31 28.79 -31.45
C ASP A 350 -51.42 29.77 -32.62
N GLN A 351 -51.45 29.27 -33.87
CA GLN A 351 -51.91 30.05 -35.02
C GLN A 351 -53.22 29.41 -35.55
N PRO A 352 -54.31 30.18 -35.66
CA PRO A 352 -55.54 29.70 -36.27
C PRO A 352 -55.37 29.66 -37.80
N GLY A 353 -55.80 28.54 -38.39
CA GLY A 353 -55.56 28.22 -39.78
C GLY A 353 -56.41 28.97 -40.80
N GLU A 354 -56.05 28.77 -42.05
CA GLU A 354 -56.93 28.93 -43.21
C GLU A 354 -56.48 27.95 -44.31
N LEU A 355 -57.40 27.07 -44.70
CA LEU A 355 -57.44 26.28 -45.93
C LEU A 355 -58.12 27.15 -47.02
N PRO A 356 -57.98 26.87 -48.34
CA PRO A 356 -57.76 25.55 -48.96
C PRO A 356 -56.50 25.38 -49.81
#